data_AF-A0A542E2F5-F1
#
_entry.id   AF-A0A542E2F5-F1
#
_cell.length_a   1.000
_cell.length_b   1.000
_cell.length_c   1.000
_cell.angle_alpha   90.00
_cell.angle_beta   90.00
_cell.angle_gamma   90.00
#
_symmetry.space_group_name_H-M   'P 1'
#
loop_
_entity.id
_entity.type
_entity.pdbx_description
1 polymer ?
#
loop_
_entity_poly.entity_id
_entity_poly.type
_entity_poly.pdbx_seq_one_letter_code
_entity_poly.pdbx_strand_id
1 'polypeptide(L)'
;MTTELLRDRRAEQRTRTREAILVAARDLALERGPLGTSYGVDELAERADVSRRTVFNHFASLDEVTSTLCARTLDGVIDSFTDTARTAPLGDGTMGGVLDDVAGALRATDLVSAIGTIHALVGDAPSDDPRDQRPEWLVQHGFALASERLRAEVVRRNPAADPLDVTLLVESLLSGVAVVGEHWLLETGGADSAATRRRWSALLDKVIDTVRHGHVRATG
;
A
#
# COMPACT_ATOMS: atom_id res chain seq x y z
N MET A 1 -22.87 4.65 35.29
CA MET A 1 -22.58 5.83 34.46
C MET A 1 -21.13 6.34 34.61
N THR A 2 -20.62 6.65 35.81
CA THR A 2 -19.25 7.20 35.98
C THR A 2 -18.10 6.24 35.60
N THR A 3 -18.25 4.93 35.84
CA THR A 3 -17.22 3.91 35.54
C THR A 3 -17.07 3.65 34.03
N GLU A 4 -18.12 3.87 33.27
CA GLU A 4 -18.17 3.67 31.82
C GLU A 4 -17.47 4.82 31.08
N LEU A 5 -17.76 6.07 31.49
CA LEU A 5 -17.07 7.28 31.01
C LEU A 5 -15.56 7.32 31.33
N LEU A 6 -15.12 6.62 32.37
CA LEU A 6 -13.69 6.49 32.71
C LEU A 6 -12.99 5.37 31.91
N ARG A 7 -13.72 4.31 31.53
CA ARG A 7 -13.20 3.27 30.63
C ARG A 7 -13.06 3.83 29.21
N ASP A 8 -14.05 4.60 28.76
CA ASP A 8 -14.07 5.19 27.43
C ASP A 8 -12.89 6.16 27.22
N ARG A 9 -12.70 7.10 28.16
CA ARG A 9 -11.53 8.01 28.14
C ARG A 9 -10.18 7.30 28.15
N ARG A 10 -10.06 6.17 28.87
CA ARG A 10 -8.82 5.38 28.87
C ARG A 10 -8.61 4.64 27.55
N ALA A 11 -9.68 4.13 26.94
CA ALA A 11 -9.63 3.50 25.63
C ALA A 11 -9.26 4.53 24.56
N GLU A 12 -9.91 5.69 24.56
CA GLU A 12 -9.58 6.82 23.69
C GLU A 12 -8.12 7.24 23.84
N GLN A 13 -7.63 7.43 25.07
CA GLN A 13 -6.25 7.82 25.30
C GLN A 13 -5.27 6.76 24.79
N ARG A 14 -5.58 5.48 24.99
CA ARG A 14 -4.78 4.37 24.48
C ARG A 14 -4.73 4.39 22.95
N THR A 15 -5.85 4.65 22.29
CA THR A 15 -5.90 4.79 20.82
C THR A 15 -5.09 5.99 20.37
N ARG A 16 -5.28 7.18 20.97
CA ARG A 16 -4.51 8.39 20.63
C ARG A 16 -3.00 8.18 20.76
N THR A 17 -2.56 7.54 21.85
CA THR A 17 -1.14 7.25 22.04
C THR A 17 -0.62 6.23 21.02
N ARG A 18 -1.40 5.20 20.68
CA ARG A 18 -1.02 4.26 19.61
C ARG A 18 -0.87 4.98 18.27
N GLU A 19 -1.80 5.89 17.94
CA GLU A 19 -1.73 6.70 16.72
C GLU A 19 -0.53 7.63 16.70
N ALA A 20 -0.22 8.32 17.81
CA ALA A 20 0.94 9.21 17.90
C ALA A 20 2.26 8.47 17.61
N ILE A 21 2.41 7.25 18.14
CA ILE A 21 3.58 6.40 17.87
C ILE A 21 3.65 6.03 16.38
N LEU A 22 2.53 5.67 15.75
CA LEU A 22 2.49 5.29 14.33
C LEU A 22 2.81 6.47 13.41
N VAL A 23 2.25 7.65 13.69
CA VAL A 23 2.57 8.88 12.94
C VAL A 23 4.05 9.23 13.07
N ALA A 24 4.58 9.24 14.30
CA ALA A 24 6.00 9.49 14.54
C ALA A 24 6.91 8.50 13.80
N ALA A 25 6.57 7.21 13.81
CA ALA A 25 7.31 6.18 13.10
C ALA A 25 7.25 6.39 11.58
N ARG A 26 6.08 6.67 11.00
CA ARG A 26 5.95 6.96 9.57
C ARG A 26 6.78 8.17 9.16
N ASP A 27 6.70 9.26 9.92
CA ASP A 27 7.39 10.51 9.57
C ASP A 27 8.91 10.34 9.68
N LEU A 28 9.39 9.66 10.72
CA LEU A 28 10.82 9.31 10.84
C LEU A 28 11.29 8.39 9.71
N ALA A 29 10.47 7.43 9.30
CA ALA A 29 10.79 6.55 8.18
C ALA A 29 10.95 7.33 6.87
N LEU A 30 10.02 8.24 6.57
CA LEU A 30 10.10 9.11 5.39
C LEU A 30 11.29 10.08 5.43
N GLU A 31 11.68 10.55 6.62
CA GLU A 31 12.82 11.47 6.81
C GLU A 31 14.19 10.76 6.73
N ARG A 32 14.29 9.54 7.28
CA ARG A 32 15.58 8.91 7.62
C ARG A 32 15.75 7.49 7.09
N GLY A 33 14.71 6.87 6.54
CA GLY A 33 14.69 5.45 6.18
C GLY A 33 14.27 4.53 7.33
N PRO A 34 14.47 3.21 7.21
CA PRO A 34 13.73 2.20 7.97
C PRO A 34 14.00 2.19 9.49
N LEU A 35 12.93 1.95 10.25
CA LEU A 35 12.95 1.79 11.71
C LEU A 35 13.79 0.58 12.14
N GLY A 36 14.68 0.78 13.11
CA GLY A 36 15.63 -0.24 13.59
C GLY A 36 16.98 -0.22 12.87
N THR A 37 17.05 0.37 11.68
CA THR A 37 18.30 0.57 10.92
C THR A 37 18.77 2.01 11.01
N SER A 38 17.87 2.96 10.73
CA SER A 38 18.18 4.39 10.70
C SER A 38 17.93 5.12 12.03
N TYR A 39 17.03 4.60 12.86
CA TYR A 39 16.69 5.13 14.17
C TYR A 39 16.08 4.04 15.06
N GLY A 40 16.18 4.22 16.38
CA GLY A 40 15.71 3.27 17.39
C GLY A 40 14.45 3.73 18.11
N VAL A 41 14.06 2.93 19.10
CA VAL A 41 12.87 3.20 19.93
C VAL A 41 12.97 4.49 20.76
N ASP A 42 14.19 4.94 21.09
CA ASP A 42 14.37 6.16 21.89
C ASP A 42 14.00 7.42 21.08
N GLU A 43 14.47 7.51 19.84
CA GLU A 43 14.13 8.60 18.92
C GLU A 43 12.65 8.55 18.52
N LEU A 44 12.10 7.34 18.35
CA LEU A 44 10.66 7.15 18.13
C LEU A 44 9.84 7.66 19.32
N ALA A 45 10.25 7.32 20.54
CA ALA A 45 9.56 7.74 21.76
C ALA A 45 9.64 9.27 21.94
N GLU A 46 10.80 9.87 21.69
CA GLU A 46 10.99 11.32 21.68
C GLU A 46 10.07 12.00 20.66
N ARG A 47 10.05 11.52 19.41
CA ARG A 47 9.19 12.10 18.36
C ARG A 47 7.70 11.98 18.67
N ALA A 48 7.29 10.89 19.32
CA ALA A 48 5.90 10.64 19.71
C ALA A 48 5.50 11.31 21.04
N ASP A 49 6.42 12.01 21.71
CA ASP A 49 6.23 12.61 23.05
C ASP A 49 5.77 11.57 24.10
N VAL A 50 6.43 10.42 24.14
CA VAL A 50 6.15 9.32 25.08
C VAL A 50 7.42 8.72 25.65
N SER A 51 7.28 7.90 26.69
CA SER A 51 8.41 7.12 27.21
C SER A 51 8.68 5.87 26.34
N ARG A 52 9.92 5.39 26.32
CA ARG A 52 10.28 4.08 25.74
C ARG A 52 9.38 2.94 26.25
N ARG A 53 9.06 2.94 27.55
CA ARG A 53 8.13 1.97 28.16
C ARG A 53 6.72 2.09 27.57
N THR A 54 6.27 3.30 27.27
CA THR A 54 4.96 3.52 26.64
C THR A 54 4.94 2.88 25.26
N VAL A 55 5.98 3.06 24.43
CA VAL A 55 6.07 2.40 23.12
C VAL A 55 5.89 0.89 23.25
N PHE A 56 6.65 0.24 24.14
CA PHE A 56 6.55 -1.21 24.35
C PHE A 56 5.27 -1.68 25.07
N ASN A 57 4.54 -0.79 25.75
CA ASN A 57 3.21 -1.13 26.26
C ASN A 57 2.16 -1.18 25.14
N HIS A 58 2.40 -0.49 24.03
CA HIS A 58 1.51 -0.45 22.88
C HIS A 58 1.91 -1.46 21.80
N PHE A 59 3.20 -1.71 21.62
CA PHE A 59 3.73 -2.60 20.59
C PHE A 59 4.74 -3.57 21.21
N ALA A 60 4.62 -4.86 20.91
CA ALA A 60 5.53 -5.90 21.39
C ALA A 60 6.96 -5.73 20.83
N SER A 61 7.09 -5.14 19.65
CA SER A 61 8.38 -4.88 18.99
C SER A 61 8.29 -3.69 18.02
N LEU A 62 9.45 -3.22 17.55
CA LEU A 62 9.50 -2.26 16.43
C LEU A 62 8.99 -2.88 15.13
N ASP A 63 9.15 -4.20 14.95
CA ASP A 63 8.59 -4.92 13.80
C ASP A 63 7.06 -4.89 13.79
N GLU A 64 6.42 -4.94 14.97
CA GLU A 64 4.97 -4.75 15.06
C GLU A 64 4.56 -3.34 14.62
N VAL A 65 5.36 -2.32 14.92
CA VAL A 65 5.12 -0.94 14.47
C VAL A 65 5.21 -0.87 12.94
N THR A 66 6.29 -1.38 12.35
CA THR A 66 6.52 -1.40 10.90
C THR A 66 5.43 -2.17 10.17
N SER A 67 5.13 -3.40 10.59
CA SER A 67 4.07 -4.21 9.98
C SER A 67 2.69 -3.57 10.07
N THR A 68 2.36 -2.96 11.22
CA THR A 68 1.10 -2.22 11.39
C THR A 68 1.00 -1.05 10.41
N LEU A 69 2.09 -0.30 10.20
CA LEU A 69 2.11 0.81 9.24
C LEU A 69 2.01 0.36 7.80
N CYS A 70 2.71 -0.72 7.41
CA CYS A 70 2.62 -1.28 6.06
C CYS A 70 1.19 -1.77 5.77
N ALA A 71 0.58 -2.52 6.70
CA ALA A 71 -0.81 -2.97 6.56
C ALA A 71 -1.79 -1.80 6.42
N ARG A 72 -1.66 -0.75 7.25
CA ARG A 72 -2.49 0.46 7.15
C ARG A 72 -2.31 1.20 5.82
N THR A 73 -1.08 1.29 5.34
CA THR A 73 -0.77 1.94 4.07
C THR A 73 -1.42 1.17 2.91
N LEU A 74 -1.31 -0.16 2.92
CA LEU A 74 -1.97 -1.04 1.96
C LEU A 74 -3.49 -0.93 2.02
N ASP A 75 -4.09 -1.00 3.20
CA ASP A 75 -5.53 -0.86 3.39
C ASP A 75 -6.02 0.50 2.84
N GLY A 76 -5.33 1.60 3.17
CA GLY A 76 -5.69 2.93 2.70
C GLY A 76 -5.66 3.07 1.17
N VAL A 77 -4.68 2.43 0.51
CA VAL A 77 -4.61 2.39 -0.96
C VAL A 77 -5.76 1.59 -1.55
N ILE A 78 -6.05 0.41 -0.99
CA ILE A 78 -7.14 -0.44 -1.48
C ILE A 78 -8.49 0.24 -1.29
N ASP A 79 -8.70 0.91 -0.16
CA ASP A 79 -9.91 1.67 0.11
C ASP A 79 -10.04 2.86 -0.85
N SER A 80 -8.96 3.63 -1.06
CA SER A 80 -8.94 4.72 -2.05
C SER A 80 -9.24 4.23 -3.47
N PHE A 81 -8.66 3.10 -3.86
CA PHE A 81 -8.94 2.47 -5.15
C PHE A 81 -10.43 2.10 -5.23
N THR A 82 -10.95 1.43 -4.21
CA THR A 82 -12.33 0.94 -4.17
C THR A 82 -13.34 2.09 -4.21
N ASP A 83 -13.09 3.17 -3.47
CA ASP A 83 -13.93 4.37 -3.47
C ASP A 83 -13.92 5.08 -4.83
N THR A 84 -12.74 5.17 -5.45
CA THR A 84 -12.61 5.69 -6.82
C THR A 84 -13.38 4.83 -7.80
N ALA A 85 -13.18 3.51 -7.75
CA ALA A 85 -13.89 2.57 -8.59
C ALA A 85 -15.40 2.69 -8.39
N ARG A 86 -15.92 2.81 -7.16
CA ARG A 86 -17.36 2.97 -6.88
C ARG A 86 -17.98 4.20 -7.53
N THR A 87 -17.24 5.30 -7.60
CA THR A 87 -17.74 6.58 -8.14
C THR A 87 -17.58 6.71 -9.65
N ALA A 88 -16.75 5.88 -10.27
CA ALA A 88 -16.56 5.87 -11.72
C ALA A 88 -17.84 5.43 -12.45
N PRO A 89 -18.18 6.07 -13.58
CA PRO A 89 -19.24 5.60 -14.48
C PRO A 89 -19.02 4.13 -14.84
N LEU A 90 -20.09 3.35 -14.96
CA LEU A 90 -19.98 1.98 -15.47
C LEU A 90 -19.66 2.04 -16.97
N GLY A 91 -18.68 1.24 -17.39
CA GLY A 91 -18.36 1.04 -18.81
C GLY A 91 -19.53 0.43 -19.61
N ASP A 92 -19.27 0.15 -20.87
CA ASP A 92 -20.24 -0.41 -21.83
C ASP A 92 -20.59 -1.91 -21.59
N GLY A 93 -20.13 -2.48 -20.48
CA GLY A 93 -20.32 -3.88 -20.12
C GLY A 93 -19.39 -4.86 -20.84
N THR A 94 -18.47 -4.37 -21.67
CA THR A 94 -17.43 -5.19 -22.30
C THR A 94 -16.22 -5.34 -21.38
N MET A 95 -15.39 -6.37 -21.60
CA MET A 95 -14.13 -6.53 -20.85
C MET A 95 -13.15 -5.37 -21.11
N GLY A 96 -13.23 -4.72 -22.27
CA GLY A 96 -12.50 -3.48 -22.55
C GLY A 96 -12.93 -2.34 -21.64
N GLY A 97 -14.24 -2.16 -21.46
CA GLY A 97 -14.81 -1.22 -20.50
C GLY A 97 -14.43 -1.52 -19.04
N VAL A 98 -14.42 -2.81 -18.65
CA VAL A 98 -13.95 -3.22 -17.31
C VAL A 98 -12.47 -2.84 -17.09
N LEU A 99 -11.62 -3.09 -18.08
CA LEU A 99 -10.22 -2.68 -18.04
C LEU A 99 -10.09 -1.15 -17.95
N ASP A 100 -10.90 -0.39 -18.70
CA ASP A 100 -10.91 1.08 -18.65
C ASP A 100 -11.30 1.61 -17.26
N ASP A 101 -12.31 1.03 -16.63
CA ASP A 101 -12.74 1.38 -15.26
C ASP A 101 -11.61 1.13 -14.25
N VAL A 102 -11.00 -0.07 -14.27
CA VAL A 102 -9.90 -0.43 -13.35
C VAL A 102 -8.67 0.45 -13.60
N ALA A 103 -8.33 0.70 -14.87
CA ALA A 103 -7.22 1.56 -15.25
C ALA A 103 -7.44 3.01 -14.80
N GLY A 104 -8.66 3.52 -14.87
CA GLY A 104 -9.03 4.83 -14.35
C GLY A 104 -8.83 4.91 -12.83
N ALA A 105 -9.30 3.91 -12.09
CA ALA A 105 -9.13 3.85 -10.64
C ALA A 105 -7.66 3.72 -10.21
N LEU A 106 -6.85 2.92 -10.91
CA LEU A 106 -5.40 2.82 -10.68
C LEU A 106 -4.68 4.16 -10.89
N ARG A 107 -5.05 4.92 -11.93
CA ARG A 107 -4.44 6.23 -12.23
C ARG A 107 -4.80 7.31 -11.20
N ALA A 108 -5.99 7.22 -10.62
CA ALA A 108 -6.46 8.18 -9.62
C ALA A 108 -6.00 7.85 -8.18
N THR A 109 -5.55 6.62 -7.94
CA THR A 109 -5.01 6.20 -6.64
C THR A 109 -3.55 6.66 -6.48
N ASP A 110 -3.18 7.24 -5.33
CA ASP A 110 -1.80 7.67 -5.06
C ASP A 110 -0.86 6.51 -4.70
N LEU A 111 -0.61 5.64 -5.69
CA LEU A 111 0.27 4.48 -5.54
C LEU A 111 1.73 4.88 -5.30
N VAL A 112 2.16 6.04 -5.81
CA VAL A 112 3.54 6.54 -5.63
C VAL A 112 3.83 6.80 -4.16
N SER A 113 2.94 7.53 -3.47
CA SER A 113 3.12 7.82 -2.05
C SER A 113 3.12 6.54 -1.20
N ALA A 114 2.24 5.58 -1.53
CA ALA A 114 2.15 4.33 -0.80
C ALA A 114 3.38 3.44 -0.99
N ILE A 115 3.83 3.26 -2.24
CA ILE A 115 5.04 2.49 -2.56
C ILE A 115 6.26 3.11 -1.86
N GLY A 116 6.41 4.44 -1.94
CA GLY A 116 7.49 5.16 -1.25
C GLY A 116 7.43 5.04 0.26
N THR A 117 6.22 5.11 0.86
CA THR A 117 6.04 4.94 2.31
C THR A 117 6.40 3.53 2.77
N ILE A 118 5.94 2.50 2.07
CA ILE A 118 6.27 1.10 2.40
C ILE A 118 7.76 0.86 2.24
N HIS A 119 8.37 1.37 1.17
CA HIS A 119 9.82 1.32 0.97
C HIS A 119 10.58 2.01 2.09
N ALA A 120 10.19 3.21 2.50
CA ALA A 120 10.83 3.93 3.60
C ALA A 120 10.73 3.19 4.95
N LEU A 121 9.64 2.45 5.16
CA LEU A 121 9.42 1.65 6.37
C LEU A 121 10.25 0.37 6.42
N VAL A 122 10.47 -0.26 5.27
CA VAL A 122 11.09 -1.59 5.16
C VAL A 122 12.56 -1.53 4.74
N GLY A 123 12.93 -0.58 3.87
CA GLY A 123 14.25 -0.42 3.28
C GLY A 123 14.45 -1.15 1.94
N ASP A 124 15.65 -1.00 1.37
CA ASP A 124 16.11 -1.74 0.18
C ASP A 124 16.58 -3.15 0.56
N ALA A 125 15.85 -4.17 0.08
CA ALA A 125 16.24 -5.59 0.06
C ALA A 125 16.39 -6.27 1.45
N PRO A 126 16.30 -7.62 1.52
CA PRO A 126 16.17 -8.32 2.79
C PRO A 126 17.42 -8.11 3.62
N SER A 127 17.26 -7.94 4.93
CA SER A 127 18.41 -7.92 5.82
C SER A 127 19.24 -9.20 5.62
N ASP A 128 20.55 -9.12 5.84
CA ASP A 128 21.42 -10.31 5.89
C ASP A 128 21.00 -11.30 7.00
N ASP A 129 20.02 -10.95 7.86
CA ASP A 129 19.37 -11.86 8.79
C ASP A 129 18.32 -12.72 8.04
N PRO A 130 18.55 -14.05 7.89
CA PRO A 130 17.58 -14.96 7.28
C PRO A 130 16.25 -15.06 8.05
N ARG A 131 16.16 -14.45 9.25
CA ARG A 131 14.95 -14.36 10.06
C ARG A 131 14.12 -13.12 9.73
N ASP A 132 14.63 -12.17 8.95
CA ASP A 132 13.87 -11.00 8.52
C ASP A 132 12.94 -11.34 7.35
N GLN A 133 11.82 -11.97 7.68
CA GLN A 133 10.76 -12.33 6.74
C GLN A 133 9.77 -11.18 6.50
N ARG A 134 9.98 -10.01 7.13
CA ARG A 134 9.05 -8.87 7.11
C ARG A 134 8.72 -8.38 5.70
N PRO A 135 9.70 -8.19 4.80
CA PRO A 135 9.43 -7.67 3.46
C PRO A 135 8.57 -8.62 2.63
N GLU A 136 8.87 -9.93 2.69
CA GLU A 136 8.24 -10.92 1.83
C GLU A 136 6.79 -11.21 2.23
N TRP A 137 6.51 -11.38 3.54
CA TRP A 137 5.13 -11.62 3.97
C TRP A 137 4.24 -10.40 3.74
N LEU A 138 4.76 -9.18 3.92
CA LEU A 138 3.99 -7.94 3.72
C LEU A 138 3.59 -7.78 2.26
N VAL A 139 4.51 -8.03 1.34
CA VAL A 139 4.23 -7.96 -0.11
C VAL A 139 3.24 -9.05 -0.51
N GLN A 140 3.45 -10.31 -0.10
CA GLN A 140 2.55 -11.41 -0.43
C GLN A 140 1.15 -11.22 0.17
N HIS A 141 1.06 -10.83 1.44
CA HIS A 141 -0.21 -10.61 2.12
C HIS A 141 -0.95 -9.39 1.57
N GLY A 142 -0.24 -8.30 1.32
CA GLY A 142 -0.79 -7.09 0.70
C GLY A 142 -1.33 -7.38 -0.70
N PHE A 143 -0.59 -8.12 -1.50
CA PHE A 143 -1.00 -8.52 -2.84
C PHE A 143 -2.25 -9.40 -2.81
N ALA A 144 -2.29 -10.41 -1.95
CA ALA A 144 -3.44 -11.30 -1.81
C ALA A 144 -4.71 -10.55 -1.38
N LEU A 145 -4.59 -9.63 -0.41
CA LEU A 145 -5.70 -8.81 0.05
C LEU A 145 -6.19 -7.84 -1.04
N ALA A 146 -5.26 -7.20 -1.75
CA ALA A 146 -5.57 -6.31 -2.87
C ALA A 146 -6.28 -7.07 -3.99
N SER A 147 -5.79 -8.25 -4.38
CA SER A 147 -6.45 -9.10 -5.38
C SER A 147 -7.87 -9.45 -4.99
N GLU A 148 -8.08 -9.94 -3.77
CA GLU A 148 -9.41 -10.34 -3.33
C GLU A 148 -10.41 -9.17 -3.32
N ARG A 149 -10.02 -8.03 -2.75
CA ARG A 149 -10.89 -6.84 -2.70
C ARG A 149 -11.16 -6.28 -4.10
N LEU A 150 -10.13 -6.22 -4.95
CA LEU A 150 -10.25 -5.70 -6.31
C LEU A 150 -11.17 -6.59 -7.16
N ARG A 151 -10.98 -7.91 -7.10
CA ARG A 151 -11.82 -8.88 -7.79
C ARG A 151 -13.27 -8.79 -7.33
N ALA A 152 -13.51 -8.74 -6.01
CA ALA A 152 -14.85 -8.61 -5.45
C ALA A 152 -15.56 -7.34 -5.96
N GLU A 153 -14.85 -6.21 -6.01
CA GLU A 153 -15.39 -4.94 -6.50
C GLU A 153 -15.68 -4.98 -8.02
N VAL A 154 -14.78 -5.54 -8.82
CA VAL A 154 -14.98 -5.68 -10.27
C VAL A 154 -16.17 -6.59 -10.59
N VAL A 155 -16.28 -7.74 -9.91
CA VAL A 155 -17.43 -8.66 -10.05
C VAL A 155 -18.74 -7.97 -9.63
N ARG A 156 -18.72 -7.22 -8.53
CA ARG A 156 -19.90 -6.48 -8.05
C ARG A 156 -20.40 -5.44 -9.07
N ARG A 157 -19.48 -4.76 -9.77
CA ARG A 157 -19.80 -3.77 -10.81
C ARG A 157 -20.21 -4.42 -12.14
N ASN A 158 -19.71 -5.63 -12.42
CA ASN A 158 -19.88 -6.31 -13.71
C ASN A 158 -20.46 -7.73 -13.54
N PRO A 159 -21.71 -7.87 -13.07
CA PRO A 159 -22.29 -9.18 -12.75
C PRO A 159 -22.51 -10.08 -13.98
N ALA A 160 -22.48 -9.50 -15.19
CA ALA A 160 -22.63 -10.23 -16.45
C ALA A 160 -21.29 -10.68 -17.07
N ALA A 161 -20.16 -10.25 -16.52
CA ALA A 161 -18.84 -10.63 -17.03
C ALA A 161 -18.49 -12.07 -16.62
N ASP A 162 -17.69 -12.76 -17.45
CA ASP A 162 -17.17 -14.08 -17.11
C ASP A 162 -16.22 -13.97 -15.90
N PRO A 163 -16.45 -14.74 -14.80
CA PRO A 163 -15.59 -14.71 -13.63
C PRO A 163 -14.12 -15.06 -13.89
N LEU A 164 -13.84 -15.94 -14.86
CA LEU A 164 -12.47 -16.29 -15.23
C LEU A 164 -11.78 -15.11 -15.91
N ASP A 165 -12.45 -14.43 -16.83
CA ASP A 165 -11.89 -13.26 -17.52
C ASP A 165 -11.61 -12.12 -16.53
N VAL A 166 -12.52 -11.88 -15.58
CA VAL A 166 -12.30 -10.90 -14.51
C VAL A 166 -11.09 -11.25 -13.66
N THR A 167 -10.94 -12.53 -13.30
CA THR A 167 -9.80 -12.99 -12.49
C THR A 167 -8.49 -12.81 -13.26
N LEU A 168 -8.44 -13.22 -14.53
CA LEU A 168 -7.25 -13.06 -15.39
C LEU A 168 -6.88 -11.59 -15.55
N LEU A 169 -7.86 -10.71 -15.76
CA LEU A 169 -7.65 -9.26 -15.88
C LEU A 169 -7.04 -8.68 -14.60
N VAL A 170 -7.64 -8.97 -13.44
CA VAL A 170 -7.23 -8.44 -12.14
C VAL A 170 -5.83 -8.93 -11.77
N GLU A 171 -5.57 -10.24 -11.89
CA GLU A 171 -4.25 -10.81 -11.57
C GLU A 171 -3.16 -10.28 -12.50
N SER A 172 -3.45 -10.14 -13.80
CA SER A 172 -2.49 -9.60 -14.78
C SER A 172 -2.15 -8.13 -14.50
N LEU A 173 -3.16 -7.31 -14.17
CA LEU A 173 -2.95 -5.90 -13.84
C LEU A 173 -2.19 -5.74 -12.53
N LEU A 174 -2.58 -6.46 -11.48
CA LEU A 174 -1.90 -6.37 -10.18
C LEU A 174 -0.44 -6.83 -10.29
N SER A 175 -0.19 -7.93 -10.98
CA SER A 175 1.18 -8.40 -11.24
C SER A 175 1.97 -7.35 -12.02
N GLY A 176 1.38 -6.75 -13.06
CA GLY A 176 2.00 -5.66 -13.82
C GLY A 176 2.32 -4.44 -12.97
N VAL A 177 1.40 -4.02 -12.10
CA VAL A 177 1.59 -2.90 -11.15
C VAL A 177 2.72 -3.19 -10.16
N ALA A 178 2.78 -4.40 -9.61
CA ALA A 178 3.85 -4.81 -8.70
C ALA A 178 5.23 -4.73 -9.40
N VAL A 179 5.34 -5.26 -10.62
CA VAL A 179 6.57 -5.23 -11.43
C VAL A 179 7.02 -3.80 -11.72
N VAL A 180 6.11 -2.91 -12.13
CA VAL A 180 6.49 -1.51 -12.37
C VAL A 180 6.74 -0.73 -11.10
N GLY A 181 6.15 -1.12 -9.97
CA GLY A 181 6.45 -0.58 -8.64
C GLY A 181 7.90 -0.84 -8.25
N GLU A 182 8.35 -2.09 -8.37
CA GLU A 182 9.73 -2.46 -8.12
C GLU A 182 10.69 -1.73 -9.08
N HIS A 183 10.37 -1.70 -10.38
CA HIS A 183 11.18 -0.99 -11.37
C HIS A 183 11.26 0.51 -11.08
N TRP A 184 10.15 1.15 -10.70
CA TRP A 184 10.11 2.56 -10.31
C TRP A 184 10.95 2.81 -9.06
N LEU A 185 10.90 1.94 -8.05
CA LEU A 185 11.75 2.03 -6.86
C LEU A 185 13.23 1.94 -7.23
N LEU A 186 13.63 0.96 -8.06
CA LEU A 186 15.02 0.80 -8.50
C LEU A 186 15.55 2.03 -9.25
N GLU A 187 14.71 2.67 -10.08
CA GLU A 187 15.12 3.86 -10.84
C GLU A 187 15.15 5.15 -10.02
N THR A 188 14.28 5.26 -9.00
CA THR A 188 14.01 6.54 -8.32
C THR A 188 14.41 6.58 -6.85
N GLY A 189 14.72 5.44 -6.25
CA GLY A 189 14.97 5.29 -4.82
C GLY A 189 13.75 5.64 -3.95
N GLY A 190 12.54 5.57 -4.51
CA GLY A 190 11.31 5.91 -3.78
C GLY A 190 11.05 7.42 -3.63
N ALA A 191 11.84 8.28 -4.28
CA ALA A 191 11.67 9.72 -4.17
C ALA A 191 10.33 10.18 -4.75
N ASP A 192 9.53 10.91 -3.96
CA ASP A 192 8.27 11.49 -4.39
C ASP A 192 8.48 12.91 -4.95
N SER A 193 8.55 13.01 -6.28
CA SER A 193 8.69 14.29 -6.99
C SER A 193 7.80 14.30 -8.23
N ALA A 194 7.57 15.49 -8.79
CA ALA A 194 6.84 15.61 -10.05
C ALA A 194 7.48 14.79 -11.19
N ALA A 195 8.81 14.63 -11.20
CA ALA A 195 9.52 13.85 -12.21
C ALA A 195 9.28 12.34 -12.05
N THR A 196 9.39 11.83 -10.83
CA THR A 196 9.19 10.41 -10.52
C THR A 196 7.73 10.01 -10.63
N ARG A 197 6.77 10.89 -10.28
CA ARG A 197 5.33 10.69 -10.54
C ARG A 197 5.00 10.61 -12.03
N ARG A 198 5.63 11.43 -12.89
CA ARG A 198 5.49 11.29 -14.35
C ARG A 198 6.06 9.95 -14.84
N ARG A 199 7.18 9.51 -14.28
CA ARG A 199 7.77 8.21 -14.60
C ARG A 199 6.82 7.07 -14.23
N TRP A 200 6.22 7.12 -13.04
CA TRP A 200 5.19 6.18 -12.61
C TRP A 200 4.01 6.12 -13.58
N SER A 201 3.45 7.29 -13.97
CA SER A 201 2.34 7.33 -14.93
C SER A 201 2.68 6.64 -16.24
N ALA A 202 3.89 6.89 -16.79
CA ALA A 202 4.33 6.26 -18.03
C ALA A 202 4.48 4.73 -17.90
N LEU A 203 4.94 4.25 -16.75
CA LEU A 203 5.07 2.82 -16.46
C LEU A 203 3.70 2.15 -16.32
N LEU A 204 2.78 2.79 -15.60
CA LEU A 204 1.41 2.31 -15.43
C LEU A 204 0.67 2.26 -16.78
N ASP A 205 0.81 3.28 -17.62
CA ASP A 205 0.23 3.29 -18.96
C ASP A 205 0.79 2.15 -19.83
N LYS A 206 2.09 1.84 -19.70
CA LYS A 206 2.71 0.70 -20.39
C LYS A 206 2.10 -0.64 -19.94
N VAL A 207 1.85 -0.83 -18.65
CA VAL A 207 1.19 -2.05 -18.12
C VAL A 207 -0.21 -2.17 -18.70
N ILE A 208 -1.00 -1.09 -18.63
CA ILE A 208 -2.38 -1.06 -19.12
C ILE A 208 -2.43 -1.36 -20.63
N ASP A 209 -1.52 -0.78 -21.43
CA ASP A 209 -1.44 -1.04 -22.86
C ASP A 209 -1.05 -2.50 -23.17
N THR A 210 -0.12 -3.06 -22.38
CA THR A 210 0.32 -4.46 -22.51
C THR A 210 -0.82 -5.42 -22.18
N VAL A 211 -1.59 -5.17 -21.12
CA VAL A 211 -2.75 -5.99 -20.77
C VAL A 211 -3.85 -5.88 -21.82
N ARG A 212 -4.07 -4.69 -22.40
CA ARG A 212 -5.09 -4.46 -23.43
C ARG A 212 -4.79 -5.20 -24.74
N HIS A 213 -3.55 -5.14 -25.20
CA HIS A 213 -3.17 -5.58 -26.55
C HIS A 213 -2.31 -6.84 -26.57
N GLY A 214 -1.94 -7.38 -25.40
CA GLY A 214 -0.92 -8.40 -25.27
C GLY A 214 0.47 -7.92 -25.69
N HIS A 215 1.42 -8.84 -25.85
CA HIS A 215 2.79 -8.54 -26.28
C HIS A 215 2.94 -8.32 -27.81
N VAL A 216 1.84 -8.05 -28.53
CA VAL A 216 1.83 -8.03 -30.00
C VAL A 216 2.43 -6.74 -30.59
N ARG A 217 2.89 -5.78 -29.76
CA ARG A 217 3.63 -4.60 -30.23
C ARG A 217 5.14 -4.68 -29.97
N ALA A 218 5.84 -4.95 -31.08
CA ALA A 218 7.23 -4.64 -31.45
C ALA A 218 8.38 -5.39 -30.75
N THR A 219 8.75 -6.54 -31.30
CA THR A 219 10.13 -6.69 -31.81
C THR A 219 10.34 -5.63 -32.89
N GLY A 220 11.21 -4.67 -32.61
CA GLY A 220 11.88 -3.89 -33.65
C GLY A 220 12.85 -4.76 -34.44
#